data_AF-A0A1I4FTD1-F1
#
_entry.id   AF-A0A1I4FTD1-F1
#
_cell.length_a   1.000
_cell.length_b   1.000
_cell.length_c   1.000
_cell.angle_alpha   90.00
_cell.angle_beta   90.00
_cell.angle_gamma   90.00
#
_symmetry.space_group_name_H-M   'P 1'
#
loop_
_entity.id
_entity.type
_entity.pdbx_description
1 polymer ?
#
loop_
_entity_poly.entity_id
_entity_poly.type
_entity_poly.pdbx_seq_one_letter_code
_entity_poly.pdbx_strand_id
1 'polypeptide(L)' 'MAHDLKDVRFLTVAEVAGMMRVSRMTVYRLVHSGELPAIRFGRSFRVPESAVEHMLQAVTLEEGGVADSA' A
#
# COMPACT_ATOMS: atom_id res chain seq x y z
N MET A 1 -1.06 -7.37 26.24
CA MET A 1 -2.21 -7.25 25.32
C MET A 1 -1.77 -7.88 24.01
N ALA A 2 -2.33 -9.05 23.68
CA ALA A 2 -2.02 -9.73 22.43
C ALA A 2 -2.72 -8.96 21.31
N HIS A 3 -1.97 -8.17 20.53
CA HIS A 3 -2.49 -7.67 19.27
C HIS A 3 -2.64 -8.89 18.36
N ASP A 4 -3.88 -9.33 18.23
CA ASP A 4 -4.31 -10.48 17.46
C ASP A 4 -3.77 -10.34 16.04
N LEU A 5 -2.92 -11.28 15.61
CA LEU A 5 -2.50 -11.45 14.21
C LEU A 5 -3.68 -11.73 13.26
N LYS A 6 -4.90 -11.77 13.79
CA LYS A 6 -6.13 -12.22 13.13
C LYS A 6 -6.71 -11.22 12.14
N ASP A 7 -6.32 -9.94 12.20
CA ASP A 7 -6.91 -8.91 11.33
C ASP A 7 -5.90 -8.23 10.39
N VAL A 8 -4.74 -8.86 10.13
CA VAL A 8 -3.85 -8.35 9.08
C VAL A 8 -4.44 -8.73 7.72
N ARG A 9 -5.16 -7.77 7.11
CA ARG A 9 -5.71 -7.94 5.77
C ARG A 9 -4.61 -7.81 4.71
N PHE A 10 -4.60 -8.77 3.80
CA PHE A 10 -3.67 -8.81 2.68
C PHE A 10 -4.41 -8.54 1.38
N LEU A 11 -3.89 -7.59 0.62
CA LEU A 11 -4.41 -7.18 -0.66
C LEU A 11 -3.59 -7.80 -1.79
N THR A 12 -4.26 -8.09 -2.89
CA THR A 12 -3.64 -8.45 -4.15
C THR A 12 -3.07 -7.22 -4.85
N VAL A 13 -2.10 -7.45 -5.74
CA VAL A 13 -1.55 -6.38 -6.60
C VAL A 13 -2.64 -5.67 -7.41
N ALA A 14 -3.70 -6.37 -7.81
CA ALA A 14 -4.80 -5.78 -8.56
C ALA A 14 -5.66 -4.83 -7.71
N GLU A 15 -5.95 -5.22 -6.46
CA GLU A 15 -6.69 -4.37 -5.52
C GLU A 15 -5.89 -3.12 -5.15
N VAL A 16 -4.59 -3.27 -4.85
CA VAL A 16 -3.70 -2.13 -4.58
C VAL A 16 -3.62 -1.18 -5.77
N ALA A 17 -3.50 -1.72 -6.98
CA ALA A 17 -3.50 -0.90 -8.20
C ALA A 17 -4.79 -0.08 -8.35
N GLY A 18 -5.93 -0.68 -8.02
CA GLY A 18 -7.23 -0.01 -8.01
C GLY A 18 -7.31 1.12 -6.98
N MET A 19 -6.83 0.86 -5.75
CA MET A 19 -6.86 1.85 -4.66
C MET A 19 -5.93 3.04 -4.95
N MET A 20 -4.72 2.77 -5.44
CA MET A 20 -3.72 3.81 -5.73
C MET A 20 -3.93 4.48 -7.10
N ARG A 21 -4.91 4.03 -7.90
CA ARG A 21 -5.16 4.50 -9.29
C ARG A 21 -3.93 4.40 -10.20
N VAL A 22 -3.13 3.35 -10.03
CA VAL A 22 -1.93 3.10 -10.84
C VAL A 22 -2.06 1.80 -11.63
N SER A 23 -1.18 1.60 -12.60
CA SER A 23 -1.10 0.31 -13.30
C SER A 23 -0.57 -0.79 -12.37
N ARG A 24 -0.95 -2.05 -12.63
CA ARG A 24 -0.35 -3.23 -11.95
C ARG A 24 1.17 -3.24 -12.08
N MET A 25 1.71 -2.78 -13.21
CA MET A 25 3.15 -2.69 -13.45
C MET A 25 3.83 -1.72 -12.48
N THR A 26 3.19 -0.59 -12.17
CA THR A 26 3.66 0.35 -11.16
C THR A 26 3.75 -0.31 -9.79
N VAL A 27 2.70 -1.03 -9.38
CA VAL A 27 2.72 -1.76 -8.11
C VAL A 27 3.83 -2.82 -8.10
N TYR A 28 3.99 -3.59 -9.18
CA TYR A 28 5.11 -4.53 -9.27
C TYR A 28 6.47 -3.83 -9.16
N ARG A 29 6.66 -2.67 -9.81
CA ARG A 29 7.90 -1.90 -9.70
C ARG A 29 8.19 -1.50 -8.26
N LEU A 30 7.19 -0.97 -7.53
CA LEU A 30 7.33 -0.57 -6.13
C LEU A 30 7.67 -1.76 -5.22
N VAL A 31 7.08 -2.93 -5.49
CA VAL A 31 7.40 -4.16 -4.75
C VAL A 31 8.83 -4.62 -5.04
N HIS A 32 9.28 -4.56 -6.29
CA HIS A 32 10.65 -4.96 -6.66
C HIS A 32 11.72 -3.94 -6.24
N SER A 33 11.38 -2.65 -6.14
CA SER A 33 12.29 -1.63 -5.59
C SER A 33 12.35 -1.65 -4.06
N GLY A 34 11.42 -2.34 -3.40
CA GLY A 34 11.33 -2.42 -1.95
C GLY A 34 10.61 -1.23 -1.31
N GLU A 35 10.09 -0.30 -2.11
CA GLU A 35 9.29 0.84 -1.64
C GLU A 35 7.94 0.41 -1.09
N LEU A 36 7.36 -0.65 -1.64
CA LEU A 36 6.10 -1.22 -1.14
C LEU A 36 6.37 -2.61 -0.53
N PRO A 37 6.27 -2.78 0.80
CA PRO A 37 6.50 -4.06 1.43
C PRO A 37 5.42 -5.05 0.99
N ALA A 38 5.86 -6.21 0.51
CA ALA A 38 4.96 -7.26 0.06
C ALA A 38 5.50 -8.65 0.42
N ILE A 39 4.58 -9.58 0.63
CA ILE A 39 4.85 -10.98 0.91
C ILE A 39 4.59 -11.79 -0.36
N ARG A 40 5.55 -12.64 -0.73
CA ARG A 40 5.41 -13.55 -1.86
C ARG A 40 4.60 -14.78 -1.44
N PHE A 41 3.43 -14.95 -2.05
CA PHE A 41 2.60 -16.14 -1.94
C PHE A 41 2.67 -16.92 -3.26
N GLY A 42 3.60 -17.87 -3.32
CA GLY A 42 3.88 -18.66 -4.52
C GLY A 42 4.32 -17.78 -5.70
N ARG A 43 3.45 -17.70 -6.72
CA ARG A 43 3.68 -16.90 -7.93
C ARG A 43 3.10 -15.48 -7.85
N SER A 44 2.39 -15.16 -6.77
CA SER A 44 1.74 -13.86 -6.58
C SER A 44 2.35 -13.11 -5.41
N PHE A 45 2.13 -11.79 -5.38
CA PHE A 45 2.43 -10.95 -4.23
C PHE A 45 1.15 -10.61 -3.47
N ARG A 46 1.32 -10.40 -2.16
CA ARG A 46 0.31 -9.90 -1.25
C ARG A 46 0.89 -8.73 -0.49
N VAL A 47 0.15 -7.63 -0.45
CA VAL A 47 0.57 -6.40 0.20
C VAL A 47 -0.29 -6.27 1.46
N PRO A 48 0.30 -6.07 2.66
CA PRO A 48 -0.49 -5.77 3.85
C PRO A 48 -1.21 -4.42 3.65
N GLU A 49 -2.49 -4.35 4.02
CA GLU A 49 -3.30 -3.14 3.88
C GLU A 49 -2.66 -1.92 4.54
N SER A 50 -2.08 -2.09 5.73
CA SER A 50 -1.39 -1.03 6.47
C SER A 50 -0.27 -0.37 5.66
N ALA A 51 0.45 -1.12 4.83
CA ALA A 51 1.51 -0.56 4.00
C ALA A 51 0.95 0.33 2.87
N VAL A 52 -0.22 -0.03 2.33
CA VAL A 52 -0.89 0.79 1.32
C VAL A 52 -1.41 2.07 1.94
N GLU A 53 -2.02 1.99 3.12
CA GLU A 53 -2.50 3.16 3.87
C GLU A 53 -1.36 4.13 4.19
N HIS A 54 -0.22 3.62 4.66
CA HIS A 54 0.96 4.43 4.94
C HIS A 54 1.48 5.15 3.68
N MET A 55 1.50 4.47 2.54
CA MET A 55 1.92 5.08 1.27
C MET A 55 0.95 6.17 0.80
N LEU A 56 -0.36 5.94 0.92
CA LEU A 56 -1.37 6.94 0.57
C LEU A 56 -1.26 8.17 1.48
N GLN A 57 -1.06 7.97 2.79
CA GLN A 57 -0.82 9.05 3.74
C GLN A 57 0.45 9.83 3.42
N ALA A 58 1.55 9.15 3.07
CA ALA A 58 2.79 9.81 2.70
C ALA A 58 2.61 10.72 1.47
N VAL A 59 1.87 10.27 0.45
CA VAL A 59 1.57 11.10 -0.73
C VAL A 59 0.68 12.30 -0.36
N THR A 60 -0.34 12.11 0.49
CA THR A 60 -1.20 13.22 0.95
C THR A 60 -0.44 14.27 1.76
N LEU A 61 0.58 13.87 2.53
CA LEU A 61 1.43 14.79 3.29
C LEU A 61 2.35 15.62 2.39
N GLU A 62 2.85 15.03 1.29
CA GLU A 62 3.65 15.74 0.29
C GLU A 62 2.77 16.68 -0.59
N GLU A 63 1.47 16.37 -0.73
CA GLU A 63 0.47 17.27 -1.35
C GLU A 63 -0.14 18.29 -0.35
N GLY A 64 0.39 18.35 0.88
CA GLY A 64 -0.03 19.24 1.97
C GLY A 64 0.41 20.70 1.86
N GLY A 65 0.57 21.21 0.64
CA GLY A 65 0.64 22.65 0.33
C GLY A 65 -0.73 23.33 0.28
N VAL A 66 -1.78 22.73 0.86
CA VAL A 66 -3.05 23.42 1.10
C VAL A 66 -3.35 23.29 2.58
N ALA A 67 -2.87 24.31 3.30
CA ALA A 67 -3.35 24.66 4.61
C ALA A 67 -4.88 24.67 4.60
N ASP A 68 -5.44 23.95 5.57
CA ASP A 68 -6.71 24.29 6.18
C ASP A 68 -6.74 25.80 6.40
N SER A 69 -7.59 26.49 5.64
CA SER A 69 -7.95 27.89 5.83
C SER A 69 -9.46 27.93 5.91
N ALA A 70 -9.96 27.66 7.12
CA ALA A 70 -11.30 27.99 7.57
C ALA A 70 -11.21 28.64 8.96
#